data_AF-A0A4Y9IUK5-F1
#
_entry.id   AF-A0A4Y9IUK5-F1
#
_cell.length_a   1.000
_cell.length_b   1.000
_cell.length_c   1.000
_cell.angle_alpha   90.00
_cell.angle_beta   90.00
_cell.angle_gamma   90.00
#
_symmetry.space_group_name_H-M   'P 1'
#
loop_
_entity.id
_entity.type
_entity.pdbx_description
1 polymer ?
#
loop_
_entity_poly.entity_id
_entity_poly.type
_entity_poly.pdbx_seq_one_letter_code
_entity_poly.pdbx_strand_id
1 'polypeptide(L)'
;MVSNKETEYCQSCGIPLGLEGISEYGTNSDNTLNQEFCSCCLKGGQYLFDFSKEYLIYLWGLFPNAYNQIAGTYYTSDELRDVLFDRLSQLKRWKQKINTAHVHYYHIIKIQEYINRHLFEDLNSNNLSNIACMSRYHFRRVFKDVVGENVGDYIQRLRLEYIAFKLISTDKKVSELLEHINFQNKHTLSRAFKKYFKMSIPIFRKTYSNIAHENKTIKLPDYSIKRLDGIKVAYLKFERTHWNKDAYSILWRQIIEFATKHHLIDKGFKYISISLDSLDITEISKCRFLIGVTVPISMEIPKGFGTFDIQSGLYSVFTINGSYNELNQIYRYIYLDWLSSSKYRLKSQMTFEIYPDTPDRTNINNLTTEIYIPIETK
;
A
#
# COMPACT_ATOMS: atom_id res chain seq x y z
N MET A 1 -35.39 -41.42 -2.89
CA MET A 1 -34.30 -41.53 -1.88
C MET A 1 -33.30 -40.44 -2.19
N VAL A 2 -33.42 -39.28 -1.55
CA VAL A 2 -32.40 -38.23 -1.64
C VAL A 2 -31.23 -38.72 -0.79
N SER A 3 -30.15 -39.12 -1.46
CA SER A 3 -28.89 -39.48 -0.81
C SER A 3 -28.46 -38.29 0.05
N ASN A 4 -28.43 -38.50 1.36
CA ASN A 4 -27.92 -37.55 2.35
C ASN A 4 -26.38 -37.54 2.20
N LYS A 5 -25.87 -37.03 1.06
CA LYS A 5 -24.45 -36.73 0.92
C LYS A 5 -24.17 -35.59 1.87
N GLU A 6 -23.37 -35.86 2.92
CA GLU A 6 -22.78 -34.82 3.74
C GLU A 6 -22.17 -33.77 2.81
N THR A 7 -22.60 -32.51 2.94
CA THR A 7 -22.06 -31.43 2.14
C THR A 7 -20.58 -31.31 2.46
N GLU A 8 -19.73 -31.68 1.51
CA GLU A 8 -18.28 -31.50 1.66
C GLU A 8 -17.96 -30.01 1.54
N TYR A 9 -17.06 -29.51 2.39
CA TYR A 9 -16.66 -28.11 2.39
C TYR A 9 -15.19 -27.99 2.01
N CYS A 10 -14.88 -26.93 1.26
CA CYS A 10 -13.52 -26.52 0.95
C CYS A 10 -12.73 -26.37 2.26
N GLN A 11 -11.66 -27.13 2.40
CA GLN A 11 -10.79 -27.21 3.59
C GLN A 11 -10.00 -25.92 3.85
N SER A 12 -10.24 -24.86 3.07
CA SER A 12 -9.66 -23.54 3.17
C SER A 12 -10.71 -22.46 3.43
N CYS A 13 -11.65 -22.23 2.51
CA CYS A 13 -12.61 -21.13 2.64
C CYS A 13 -13.95 -21.51 3.27
N GLY A 14 -14.23 -22.80 3.46
CA GLY A 14 -15.49 -23.28 4.06
C GLY A 14 -16.73 -23.12 3.16
N ILE A 15 -16.55 -22.88 1.86
CA ILE A 15 -17.62 -22.96 0.84
C ILE A 15 -17.92 -24.44 0.51
N PRO A 16 -19.19 -24.83 0.27
CA PRO A 16 -19.54 -26.17 -0.21
C PRO A 16 -18.80 -26.56 -1.49
N LEU A 17 -18.40 -27.83 -1.61
CA LEU A 17 -17.79 -28.40 -2.81
C LEU A 17 -18.82 -29.26 -3.56
N GLY A 18 -18.62 -29.39 -4.88
CA GLY A 18 -19.43 -30.26 -5.72
C GLY A 18 -20.82 -29.71 -6.08
N LEU A 19 -21.07 -28.41 -5.88
CA LEU A 19 -22.27 -27.75 -6.37
C LEU A 19 -22.07 -27.29 -7.83
N GLU A 20 -22.82 -27.91 -8.76
CA GLU A 20 -22.78 -27.57 -10.19
C GLU A 20 -23.03 -26.07 -10.41
N GLY A 21 -22.12 -25.41 -11.14
CA GLY A 21 -22.21 -23.98 -11.47
C GLY A 21 -21.84 -23.00 -10.35
N ILE A 22 -21.44 -23.49 -9.17
CA ILE A 22 -21.21 -22.65 -7.98
C ILE A 22 -19.79 -22.79 -7.43
N SER A 23 -19.28 -24.03 -7.33
CA SER A 23 -17.96 -24.29 -6.76
C SER A 23 -17.20 -25.33 -7.62
N GLU A 24 -16.21 -24.89 -8.36
CA GLU A 24 -15.29 -25.80 -9.04
C GLU A 24 -14.21 -26.29 -8.08
N TYR A 25 -13.76 -27.53 -8.26
CA TYR A 25 -12.62 -28.07 -7.53
C TYR A 25 -11.32 -27.38 -7.97
N GLY A 26 -10.41 -27.19 -7.03
CA GLY A 26 -9.07 -26.66 -7.29
C GLY A 26 -8.19 -27.66 -8.03
N THR A 27 -6.96 -27.27 -8.33
CA THR A 27 -5.98 -28.16 -8.99
C THR A 27 -4.71 -28.37 -8.18
N ASN A 28 -4.21 -29.60 -8.18
CA ASN A 28 -2.93 -30.02 -7.62
C ASN A 28 -1.76 -29.55 -8.49
N SER A 29 -0.52 -29.77 -8.04
CA SER A 29 0.71 -29.37 -8.78
C SER A 29 0.88 -30.11 -10.11
N ASP A 30 0.26 -31.27 -10.26
CA ASP A 30 0.19 -32.05 -11.50
C ASP A 30 -1.05 -31.70 -12.36
N ASN A 31 -1.76 -30.61 -12.01
CA ASN A 31 -3.00 -30.14 -12.62
C ASN A 31 -4.21 -31.09 -12.49
N THR A 32 -4.13 -32.15 -11.69
CA THR A 32 -5.30 -32.99 -11.37
C THR A 32 -6.26 -32.24 -10.44
N LEU A 33 -7.55 -32.59 -10.47
CA LEU A 33 -8.56 -31.98 -9.59
C LEU A 33 -8.30 -32.33 -8.11
N ASN A 34 -8.41 -31.33 -7.25
CA ASN A 34 -8.26 -31.47 -5.81
C ASN A 34 -9.64 -31.55 -5.15
N GLN A 35 -9.96 -32.68 -4.53
CA GLN A 35 -11.26 -32.95 -3.90
C GLN A 35 -11.47 -32.19 -2.56
N GLU A 36 -10.44 -31.56 -2.00
CA GLU A 36 -10.50 -30.90 -0.69
C GLU A 36 -10.59 -29.38 -0.76
N PHE A 37 -10.20 -28.77 -1.89
CA PHE A 37 -10.12 -27.31 -2.04
C PHE A 37 -10.86 -26.84 -3.29
N CYS A 38 -11.49 -25.67 -3.23
CA CYS A 38 -12.15 -25.06 -4.38
C CYS A 38 -11.14 -24.33 -5.29
N SER A 39 -11.54 -24.06 -6.54
CA SER A 39 -10.74 -23.37 -7.56
C SER A 39 -10.29 -21.97 -7.16
N CYS A 40 -11.06 -21.29 -6.31
CA CYS A 40 -10.67 -20.00 -5.72
C CYS A 40 -9.57 -20.13 -4.65
N CYS A 41 -9.38 -21.30 -4.04
CA CYS A 41 -8.41 -21.47 -2.95
C CYS A 41 -7.11 -22.10 -3.43
N LEU A 42 -7.17 -23.04 -4.38
CA LEU A 42 -6.01 -23.83 -4.79
C LEU A 42 -5.96 -23.99 -6.31
N LYS A 43 -4.84 -23.60 -6.91
CA LYS A 43 -4.57 -23.78 -8.35
C LYS A 43 -3.11 -24.15 -8.57
N GLY A 44 -2.86 -25.22 -9.32
CA GLY A 44 -1.50 -25.72 -9.59
C GLY A 44 -0.75 -26.12 -8.32
N GLY A 45 -1.45 -26.59 -7.28
CA GLY A 45 -0.87 -26.97 -5.99
C GLY A 45 -0.45 -25.79 -5.11
N GLN A 46 -0.74 -24.54 -5.51
CA GLN A 46 -0.45 -23.35 -4.74
C GLN A 46 -1.74 -22.68 -4.23
N TYR A 47 -1.71 -22.18 -2.99
CA TYR A 47 -2.80 -21.39 -2.47
C TYR A 47 -2.83 -20.03 -3.14
N LEU A 48 -3.97 -19.65 -3.71
CA LEU A 48 -4.13 -18.37 -4.41
C LEU A 48 -4.18 -17.16 -3.46
N PHE A 49 -4.42 -17.42 -2.17
CA PHE A 49 -4.59 -16.40 -1.15
C PHE A 49 -3.96 -16.86 0.17
N ASP A 50 -3.12 -16.01 0.77
CA ASP A 50 -2.49 -16.23 2.08
C ASP A 50 -3.05 -15.24 3.13
N PHE A 51 -4.32 -15.44 3.49
CA PHE A 51 -4.99 -14.65 4.52
C PHE A 51 -5.12 -15.45 5.83
N SER A 52 -5.32 -14.77 6.96
CA SER A 52 -5.66 -15.46 8.21
C SER A 52 -7.11 -15.94 8.22
N LYS A 53 -7.38 -16.93 9.08
CA LYS A 53 -8.74 -17.42 9.36
C LYS A 53 -9.66 -16.26 9.75
N GLU A 54 -9.18 -15.39 10.65
CA GLU A 54 -9.92 -14.23 11.15
C GLU A 54 -10.21 -13.22 10.05
N TYR A 55 -9.26 -12.98 9.14
CA TYR A 55 -9.47 -12.09 8.00
C TYR A 55 -10.46 -12.67 7.00
N LEU A 56 -10.45 -13.99 6.78
CA LEU A 56 -11.44 -14.65 5.94
C LEU A 56 -12.85 -14.59 6.53
N ILE A 57 -13.00 -14.81 7.85
CA ILE A 57 -14.27 -14.64 8.58
C ILE A 57 -14.76 -13.20 8.45
N TYR A 58 -13.84 -12.23 8.63
CA TYR A 58 -14.12 -10.83 8.46
C TYR A 58 -14.63 -10.51 7.05
N LEU A 59 -13.92 -10.96 6.00
CA LEU A 59 -14.29 -10.75 4.60
C LEU A 59 -15.70 -11.27 4.30
N TRP A 60 -16.01 -12.49 4.73
CA TRP A 60 -17.35 -13.05 4.52
C TRP A 60 -18.42 -12.35 5.35
N GLY A 61 -18.10 -11.99 6.59
CA GLY A 61 -18.98 -11.20 7.44
C GLY A 61 -19.31 -9.83 6.85
N LEU A 62 -18.43 -9.21 6.06
CA LEU A 62 -18.75 -7.98 5.35
C LEU A 62 -19.80 -8.19 4.24
N PHE A 63 -19.81 -9.37 3.60
CA PHE A 63 -20.66 -9.67 2.44
C PHE A 63 -21.48 -10.95 2.66
N PRO A 64 -22.38 -11.00 3.66
CA PRO A 64 -23.12 -12.21 3.96
C PRO A 64 -23.98 -12.66 2.78
N ASN A 65 -24.52 -11.73 1.98
CA ASN A 65 -25.32 -12.07 0.80
C ASN A 65 -24.56 -12.86 -0.27
N ALA A 66 -23.28 -12.54 -0.51
CA ALA A 66 -22.45 -13.26 -1.47
C ALA A 66 -22.18 -14.69 -0.98
N TYR A 67 -21.89 -14.84 0.32
CA TYR A 67 -21.76 -16.15 0.94
C TYR A 67 -23.06 -16.95 0.87
N ASN A 68 -24.17 -16.33 1.26
CA ASN A 68 -25.50 -16.90 1.31
C ASN A 68 -25.95 -17.41 -0.06
N GLN A 69 -25.69 -16.65 -1.12
CA GLN A 69 -26.00 -17.03 -2.49
C GLN A 69 -25.22 -18.28 -2.94
N ILE A 70 -23.94 -18.37 -2.57
CA ILE A 70 -23.06 -19.50 -2.93
C ILE A 70 -23.38 -20.73 -2.07
N ALA A 71 -23.60 -20.53 -0.77
CA ALA A 71 -23.79 -21.62 0.19
C ALA A 71 -25.25 -22.06 0.34
N GLY A 72 -26.20 -21.37 -0.29
CA GLY A 72 -27.65 -21.63 -0.14
C GLY A 72 -28.15 -21.38 1.29
N THR A 73 -27.67 -20.30 1.93
CA THR A 73 -27.98 -19.97 3.34
C THR A 73 -28.54 -18.55 3.48
N TYR A 74 -28.94 -18.16 4.69
CA TYR A 74 -29.56 -16.85 4.96
C TYR A 74 -29.03 -16.23 6.25
N TYR A 75 -27.71 -16.23 6.44
CA TYR A 75 -27.10 -15.66 7.65
C TYR A 75 -27.05 -14.12 7.58
N THR A 76 -27.27 -13.47 8.71
CA THR A 76 -26.84 -12.09 8.93
C THR A 76 -25.31 -11.99 9.03
N SER A 77 -24.80 -10.76 9.01
CA SER A 77 -23.35 -10.49 9.11
C SER A 77 -22.71 -11.09 10.36
N ASP A 78 -23.37 -11.00 11.51
CA ASP A 78 -22.84 -11.50 12.78
C ASP A 78 -23.01 -13.01 12.91
N GLU A 79 -24.18 -13.56 12.53
CA GLU A 79 -24.39 -15.01 12.49
C GLU A 79 -23.38 -15.70 11.56
N LEU A 80 -23.08 -15.10 10.41
CA LEU A 80 -22.12 -15.67 9.48
C LEU A 80 -20.71 -15.68 10.07
N ARG A 81 -20.33 -14.65 10.85
CA ARG A 81 -19.03 -14.61 11.51
C ARG A 81 -18.89 -15.75 12.51
N ASP A 82 -19.92 -15.99 13.31
CA ASP A 82 -19.92 -17.06 14.31
C ASP A 82 -19.89 -18.44 13.63
N VAL A 83 -20.73 -18.64 12.61
CA VAL A 83 -20.79 -19.90 11.84
C VAL A 83 -19.44 -20.19 11.16
N LEU A 84 -18.80 -19.19 10.57
CA LEU A 84 -17.50 -19.36 9.95
C LEU A 84 -16.38 -19.51 10.97
N PHE A 85 -16.47 -18.85 12.12
CA PHE A 85 -15.49 -19.02 13.18
C PHE A 85 -15.43 -20.46 13.66
N ASP A 86 -16.57 -21.07 13.93
CA ASP A 86 -16.63 -22.47 14.35
C ASP A 86 -16.21 -23.40 13.22
N ARG A 87 -16.74 -23.20 12.01
CA ARG A 87 -16.46 -24.09 10.87
C ARG A 87 -14.99 -24.06 10.46
N LEU A 88 -14.44 -22.87 10.22
CA LEU A 88 -13.07 -22.73 9.76
C LEU A 88 -12.09 -23.26 10.80
N SER A 89 -12.37 -23.13 12.10
CA SER A 89 -11.51 -23.67 13.16
C SER A 89 -11.33 -25.20 13.10
N GLN A 90 -12.24 -25.92 12.43
CA GLN A 90 -12.18 -27.39 12.29
C GLN A 90 -11.49 -27.87 11.00
N LEU A 91 -11.30 -27.00 10.01
CA LEU A 91 -10.78 -27.39 8.69
C LEU A 91 -9.27 -27.62 8.70
N LYS A 92 -8.79 -28.55 7.86
CA LYS A 92 -7.36 -28.94 7.80
C LYS A 92 -6.40 -27.75 7.66
N ARG A 93 -6.72 -26.74 6.83
CA ARG A 93 -5.88 -25.54 6.62
C ARG A 93 -5.66 -24.76 7.92
N TRP A 94 -6.65 -24.70 8.79
CA TRP A 94 -6.64 -23.87 10.00
C TRP A 94 -6.43 -24.68 11.29
N LYS A 95 -6.58 -26.00 11.20
CA LYS A 95 -6.30 -26.96 12.28
C LYS A 95 -4.80 -27.08 12.58
N GLN A 96 -3.91 -26.67 11.67
CA GLN A 96 -2.48 -26.49 11.95
C GLN A 96 -2.19 -25.07 12.46
N LYS A 97 -1.43 -24.98 13.56
CA LYS A 97 -0.95 -23.81 14.33
C LYS A 97 -1.60 -22.47 13.96
N ILE A 98 -2.29 -21.87 14.95
CA ILE A 98 -2.74 -20.46 15.01
C ILE A 98 -2.07 -19.63 13.93
N ASN A 99 -2.85 -19.23 12.91
CA ASN A 99 -2.32 -18.45 11.80
C ASN A 99 -1.86 -17.09 12.34
N THR A 100 -0.58 -16.99 12.70
CA THR A 100 0.04 -15.73 13.13
C THR A 100 0.40 -14.85 11.94
N ALA A 101 0.05 -15.19 10.69
CA ALA A 101 0.40 -14.40 9.52
C ALA A 101 -0.22 -13.00 9.58
N HIS A 102 -1.46 -12.85 10.06
CA HIS A 102 -2.06 -11.53 10.27
C HIS A 102 -1.35 -10.73 11.36
N VAL A 103 -0.97 -11.38 12.47
CA VAL A 103 -0.21 -10.77 13.57
C VAL A 103 1.17 -10.33 13.07
N HIS A 104 1.86 -11.21 12.36
CA HIS A 104 3.14 -10.96 11.71
C HIS A 104 3.03 -9.78 10.75
N TYR A 105 2.07 -9.81 9.82
CA TYR A 105 1.83 -8.72 8.89
C TYR A 105 1.62 -7.40 9.63
N TYR A 106 0.72 -7.37 10.62
CA TYR A 106 0.47 -6.20 11.46
C TYR A 106 1.74 -5.64 12.12
N HIS A 107 2.56 -6.50 12.73
CA HIS A 107 3.83 -6.08 13.33
C HIS A 107 4.81 -5.55 12.28
N ILE A 108 4.91 -6.20 11.12
CA ILE A 108 5.81 -5.76 10.05
C ILE A 108 5.38 -4.41 9.47
N ILE A 109 4.08 -4.16 9.28
CA ILE A 109 3.57 -2.85 8.83
C ILE A 109 3.96 -1.75 9.82
N LYS A 110 3.77 -1.98 11.13
CA LYS A 110 4.23 -1.04 12.17
C LYS A 110 5.74 -0.80 12.12
N ILE A 111 6.52 -1.83 11.86
CA ILE A 111 7.97 -1.68 11.72
C ILE A 111 8.33 -0.86 10.48
N GLN A 112 7.64 -1.05 9.35
CA GLN A 112 7.86 -0.22 8.16
C GLN A 112 7.47 1.25 8.42
N GLU A 113 6.38 1.51 9.14
CA GLU A 113 5.99 2.86 9.58
C GLU A 113 7.06 3.50 10.46
N TYR A 114 7.59 2.73 11.42
CA TYR A 114 8.71 3.17 12.26
C TYR A 114 9.94 3.50 11.41
N ILE A 115 10.34 2.60 10.51
CA ILE A 115 11.49 2.82 9.61
C ILE A 115 11.28 4.10 8.76
N ASN A 116 10.07 4.38 8.28
CA ASN A 116 9.78 5.58 7.51
C ASN A 116 9.95 6.88 8.31
N ARG A 117 9.57 6.87 9.60
CA ARG A 117 9.71 8.03 10.49
C ARG A 117 11.14 8.22 11.02
N HIS A 118 11.88 7.13 11.12
CA HIS A 118 13.21 7.07 11.73
C HIS A 118 14.30 6.65 10.72
N LEU A 119 14.08 6.90 9.43
CA LEU A 119 14.89 6.35 8.34
C LEU A 119 16.38 6.64 8.48
N PHE A 120 16.72 7.77 9.09
CA PHE A 120 18.09 8.27 9.24
C PHE A 120 18.72 7.96 10.60
N GLU A 121 17.98 7.33 11.50
CA GLU A 121 18.48 6.93 12.81
C GLU A 121 19.23 5.59 12.76
N ASP A 122 19.79 5.15 13.89
CA ASP A 122 20.41 3.83 13.99
C ASP A 122 19.37 2.69 14.01
N LEU A 123 18.97 2.28 12.80
CA LEU A 123 18.08 1.18 12.54
C LEU A 123 18.87 -0.13 12.39
N ASN A 124 19.05 -0.85 13.50
CA ASN A 124 19.65 -2.18 13.49
C ASN A 124 18.61 -3.27 13.77
N SER A 125 18.92 -4.52 13.38
CA SER A 125 17.98 -5.63 13.50
C SER A 125 17.57 -5.96 14.95
N ASN A 126 18.35 -5.52 15.94
CA ASN A 126 18.10 -5.83 17.35
C ASN A 126 17.01 -4.91 17.88
N ASN A 127 17.15 -3.60 17.60
CA ASN A 127 16.17 -2.59 17.98
C ASN A 127 14.82 -2.88 17.30
N LEU A 128 14.84 -3.18 16.01
CA LEU A 128 13.63 -3.48 15.25
C LEU A 128 12.96 -4.78 15.69
N SER A 129 13.73 -5.83 16.03
CA SER A 129 13.13 -7.07 16.54
C SER A 129 12.47 -6.88 17.90
N ASN A 130 13.03 -6.02 18.76
CA ASN A 130 12.44 -5.69 20.06
C ASN A 130 11.13 -4.91 19.90
N ILE A 131 11.07 -3.93 18.99
CA ILE A 131 9.83 -3.19 18.67
C ILE A 131 8.76 -4.15 18.11
N ALA A 132 9.17 -5.15 17.33
CA ALA A 132 8.27 -6.17 16.79
C ALA A 132 7.84 -7.22 17.84
N CYS A 133 8.40 -7.21 19.05
CA CYS A 133 8.23 -8.25 20.07
C CYS A 133 8.59 -9.66 19.56
N MET A 134 9.65 -9.78 18.75
CA MET A 134 10.08 -11.03 18.14
C MET A 134 11.58 -11.29 18.40
N SER A 135 11.98 -12.56 18.41
CA SER A 135 13.41 -12.89 18.37
C SER A 135 14.02 -12.38 17.05
N ARG A 136 15.29 -11.99 17.07
CA ARG A 136 16.00 -11.43 15.91
C ARG A 136 15.93 -12.31 14.67
N TYR A 137 16.07 -13.62 14.83
CA TYR A 137 16.05 -14.57 13.73
C TYR A 137 14.64 -14.73 13.16
N HIS A 138 13.62 -14.81 14.03
CA HIS A 138 12.22 -14.87 13.62
C HIS A 138 11.80 -13.58 12.90
N PHE A 139 12.12 -12.42 13.46
CA PHE A 139 11.86 -11.12 12.86
C PHE A 139 12.43 -11.01 11.43
N ARG A 140 13.70 -11.37 11.22
CA ARG A 140 14.33 -11.31 9.90
C ARG A 140 13.61 -12.17 8.86
N ARG A 141 13.19 -13.38 9.26
CA ARG A 141 12.44 -14.27 8.40
C ARG A 141 11.07 -13.68 8.06
N VAL A 142 10.30 -13.33 9.10
CA VAL A 142 8.95 -12.76 8.95
C VAL A 142 8.96 -11.47 8.14
N PHE A 143 9.93 -10.58 8.37
CA PHE A 143 10.07 -9.35 7.59
C PHE A 143 10.31 -9.67 6.12
N LYS A 144 11.21 -10.60 5.80
CA LYS A 144 11.48 -11.00 4.41
C LYS A 144 10.26 -11.64 3.75
N ASP A 145 9.52 -12.47 4.49
CA ASP A 145 8.34 -13.15 3.97
C ASP A 145 7.22 -12.13 3.63
N VAL A 146 6.99 -11.16 4.51
CA VAL A 146 5.96 -10.11 4.32
C VAL A 146 6.38 -9.10 3.25
N VAL A 147 7.59 -8.54 3.36
CA VAL A 147 8.05 -7.40 2.55
C VAL A 147 8.67 -7.84 1.22
N GLY A 148 9.19 -9.07 1.14
CA GLY A 148 9.88 -9.61 -0.03
C GLY A 148 11.38 -9.30 -0.09
N GLU A 149 11.90 -8.49 0.83
CA GLU A 149 13.33 -8.19 0.94
C GLU A 149 13.80 -8.23 2.40
N ASN A 150 15.09 -8.43 2.63
CA ASN A 150 15.59 -8.40 4.00
C ASN A 150 15.58 -6.96 4.55
N VAL A 151 15.39 -6.84 5.87
CA VAL A 151 15.25 -5.53 6.53
C VAL A 151 16.43 -4.57 6.30
N GLY A 152 17.66 -5.10 6.19
CA GLY A 152 18.84 -4.27 5.92
C GLY A 152 18.83 -3.68 4.53
N ASP A 153 18.52 -4.50 3.52
CA ASP A 153 18.39 -4.08 2.13
C ASP A 153 17.20 -3.13 1.95
N TYR A 154 16.08 -3.36 2.66
CA TYR A 154 14.93 -2.44 2.69
C TYR A 154 15.36 -1.05 3.14
N ILE A 155 15.98 -0.94 4.32
CA ILE A 155 16.42 0.35 4.88
C ILE A 155 17.46 1.01 3.97
N GLN A 156 18.42 0.23 3.47
CA GLN A 156 19.47 0.73 2.59
C GLN A 156 18.90 1.25 1.27
N ARG A 157 17.91 0.56 0.69
CA ARG A 157 17.19 0.99 -0.50
C ARG A 157 16.49 2.32 -0.25
N LEU A 158 15.66 2.41 0.79
CA LEU A 158 14.92 3.64 1.10
C LEU A 158 15.84 4.85 1.29
N ARG A 159 16.99 4.65 1.96
CA ARG A 159 18.01 5.71 2.11
C ARG A 159 18.59 6.16 0.76
N LEU A 160 18.91 5.22 -0.13
CA LEU A 160 19.46 5.54 -1.46
C LEU A 160 18.43 6.20 -2.36
N GLU A 161 17.17 5.75 -2.33
CA GLU A 161 16.07 6.34 -3.08
C GLU A 161 15.73 7.76 -2.57
N TYR A 162 15.78 7.99 -1.26
CA TYR A 162 15.69 9.33 -0.68
C TYR A 162 16.80 10.26 -1.20
N ILE A 163 18.05 9.79 -1.22
CA ILE A 163 19.17 10.56 -1.75
C ILE A 163 18.93 10.87 -3.21
N ALA A 164 18.61 9.87 -4.03
CA ALA A 164 18.32 10.06 -5.45
C ALA A 164 17.25 11.12 -5.67
N PHE A 165 16.17 11.10 -4.88
CA PHE A 165 15.12 12.10 -4.95
C PHE A 165 15.64 13.51 -4.62
N LYS A 166 16.43 13.67 -3.55
CA LYS A 166 17.03 14.96 -3.21
C LYS A 166 18.04 15.44 -4.25
N LEU A 167 18.78 14.53 -4.90
CA LEU A 167 19.74 14.87 -5.94
C LEU A 167 19.08 15.47 -7.19
N ILE A 168 17.83 15.09 -7.49
CA ILE A 168 17.11 15.57 -8.70
C ILE A 168 16.15 16.72 -8.39
N SER A 169 15.59 16.79 -7.17
CA SER A 169 14.62 17.81 -6.77
C SER A 169 15.26 19.05 -6.12
N THR A 170 16.56 19.03 -5.82
CA THR A 170 17.26 20.13 -5.15
C THR A 170 18.71 20.28 -5.63
N ASP A 171 19.27 21.48 -5.46
CA ASP A 171 20.69 21.75 -5.74
C ASP A 171 21.64 21.35 -4.60
N LYS A 172 21.14 20.64 -3.57
CA LYS A 172 21.94 20.26 -2.40
C LYS A 172 23.20 19.51 -2.79
N LYS A 173 24.33 19.80 -2.15
CA LYS A 173 25.59 19.08 -2.42
C LYS A 173 25.56 17.70 -1.79
N VAL A 174 26.29 16.75 -2.37
CA VAL A 174 26.42 15.37 -1.81
C VAL A 174 26.96 15.40 -0.37
N SER A 175 27.81 16.38 -0.03
CA SER A 175 28.27 16.57 1.36
C SER A 175 27.14 16.88 2.33
N GLU A 176 26.18 17.72 1.96
CA GLU A 176 25.03 18.10 2.81
C GLU A 176 24.07 16.91 2.99
N LEU A 177 23.99 16.03 1.99
CA LEU A 177 23.16 14.82 2.05
C LEU A 177 23.78 13.72 2.92
N LEU A 178 25.09 13.79 3.22
CA LEU A 178 25.74 12.82 4.11
C LEU A 178 25.44 13.08 5.58
N GLU A 179 25.25 14.34 5.99
CA GLU A 179 24.98 14.69 7.39
C GLU A 179 23.69 14.04 7.91
N HIS A 180 22.75 13.78 7.00
CA HIS A 180 21.46 13.20 7.33
C HIS A 180 21.42 11.68 7.21
N ILE A 181 22.54 11.00 6.91
CA ILE A 181 22.51 9.57 6.58
C ILE A 181 23.69 8.91 7.24
N ASN A 182 23.49 7.74 7.87
CA ASN A 182 24.53 6.97 8.57
C ASN A 182 25.65 6.42 7.64
N PHE A 183 25.98 7.08 6.54
CA PHE A 183 27.16 6.82 5.74
C PHE A 183 28.36 7.58 6.31
N GLN A 184 29.42 6.83 6.66
CA GLN A 184 30.62 7.41 7.26
C GLN A 184 31.35 8.43 6.36
N ASN A 185 31.26 8.29 5.03
CA ASN A 185 31.92 9.20 4.09
C ASN A 185 31.35 9.13 2.65
N LYS A 186 31.77 10.08 1.80
CA LYS A 186 31.41 10.20 0.38
C LYS A 186 31.73 8.95 -0.45
N HIS A 187 32.81 8.23 -0.14
CA HIS A 187 33.20 7.04 -0.90
C HIS A 187 32.23 5.89 -0.65
N THR A 188 31.83 5.67 0.60
CA THR A 188 30.85 4.63 0.97
C THR A 188 29.51 4.89 0.29
N LEU A 189 29.02 6.14 0.36
CA LEU A 189 27.81 6.53 -0.36
C LEU A 189 27.93 6.32 -1.87
N SER A 190 29.01 6.82 -2.49
CA SER A 190 29.18 6.70 -3.95
C SER A 190 29.22 5.24 -4.41
N ARG A 191 29.87 4.36 -3.65
CA ARG A 191 29.94 2.92 -3.94
C ARG A 191 28.57 2.25 -3.79
N ALA A 192 27.83 2.56 -2.71
CA ALA A 192 26.49 2.03 -2.49
C ALA A 192 25.50 2.51 -3.56
N PHE A 193 25.53 3.81 -3.88
CA PHE A 193 24.70 4.43 -4.92
C PHE A 193 24.97 3.81 -6.29
N LYS A 194 26.24 3.69 -6.70
CA LYS A 194 26.63 3.05 -7.97
C LYS A 194 26.24 1.57 -8.02
N LYS A 195 26.33 0.85 -6.89
CA LYS A 195 25.90 -0.56 -6.81
C LYS A 195 24.40 -0.70 -7.04
N TYR A 196 23.60 0.21 -6.48
CA TYR A 196 22.14 0.20 -6.56
C TYR A 196 21.63 0.69 -7.92
N PHE A 197 21.92 1.95 -8.29
CA PHE A 197 21.43 2.59 -9.52
C PHE A 197 22.22 2.24 -10.79
N LYS A 198 23.30 1.45 -10.66
CA LYS A 198 24.23 1.10 -11.76
C LYS A 198 24.91 2.30 -12.44
N MET A 199 24.82 3.49 -11.85
CA MET A 199 25.45 4.72 -12.34
C MET A 199 25.98 5.59 -11.21
N SER A 200 26.92 6.50 -11.52
CA SER A 200 27.46 7.44 -10.53
C SER A 200 26.46 8.56 -10.24
N ILE A 201 26.62 9.22 -9.09
CA ILE A 201 25.77 10.37 -8.69
C ILE A 201 25.75 11.50 -9.75
N PRO A 202 26.89 11.94 -10.32
CA PRO A 202 26.87 12.98 -11.35
C PRO A 202 26.12 12.55 -12.62
N ILE A 203 26.28 11.30 -13.05
CA ILE A 203 25.55 10.75 -14.20
C ILE A 203 24.05 10.71 -13.88
N PHE A 204 23.68 10.21 -12.70
CA PHE A 204 22.29 10.17 -12.25
C PHE A 204 21.63 11.56 -12.29
N ARG A 205 22.27 12.58 -11.73
CA ARG A 205 21.75 13.96 -11.79
C ARG A 205 21.49 14.40 -13.22
N LYS A 206 22.47 14.24 -14.11
CA LYS A 206 22.36 14.65 -15.51
C LYS A 206 21.26 13.91 -16.27
N THR A 207 21.09 12.61 -16.00
CA THR A 207 20.07 11.79 -16.67
C THR A 207 18.65 12.17 -16.25
N TYR A 208 18.44 12.51 -14.97
CA TYR A 208 17.12 12.69 -14.40
C TYR A 208 16.72 14.16 -14.18
N SER A 209 17.59 15.14 -14.42
CA SER A 209 17.30 16.57 -14.21
C SER A 209 16.46 17.23 -15.30
N ASN A 210 16.31 16.63 -16.49
CA ASN A 210 15.64 17.27 -17.64
C ASN A 210 14.39 16.51 -18.07
N ILE A 211 13.26 17.22 -18.22
CA ILE A 211 12.02 16.71 -18.85
C ILE A 211 12.17 16.56 -20.37
N ALA A 212 13.14 17.25 -20.98
CA ALA A 212 13.35 17.33 -22.42
C ALA A 212 13.51 15.98 -23.18
N HIS A 213 13.63 14.84 -22.48
CA HIS A 213 13.66 13.53 -23.11
C HIS A 213 12.29 12.96 -23.50
N GLU A 214 11.19 13.52 -22.99
CA GLU A 214 9.84 13.10 -23.38
C GLU A 214 9.20 14.17 -24.26
N ASN A 215 9.22 13.97 -25.59
CA ASN A 215 8.64 14.84 -26.61
C ASN A 215 7.10 14.92 -26.59
N LYS A 216 6.47 15.06 -25.41
CA LYS A 216 5.04 15.32 -25.26
C LYS A 216 4.83 16.70 -24.66
N THR A 217 4.07 17.53 -25.36
CA THR A 217 3.57 18.80 -24.85
C THR A 217 2.57 18.49 -23.74
N ILE A 218 3.01 18.47 -22.49
CA ILE A 218 2.11 18.29 -21.35
C ILE A 218 1.28 19.56 -21.17
N LYS A 219 -0.02 19.40 -20.89
CA LYS A 219 -0.83 20.53 -20.44
C LYS A 219 -0.40 20.84 -19.01
N LEU A 220 0.20 22.01 -18.81
CA LEU A 220 0.64 22.42 -17.49
C LEU A 220 -0.57 22.59 -16.56
N PRO A 221 -0.56 21.96 -15.38
CA PRO A 221 -1.66 22.09 -14.43
C PRO A 221 -1.67 23.49 -13.80
N ASP A 222 -2.88 24.01 -13.57
CA ASP A 222 -3.05 25.18 -12.71
C ASP A 222 -2.67 24.83 -11.28
N TYR A 223 -2.13 25.82 -10.55
CA TYR A 223 -1.79 25.64 -9.15
C TYR A 223 -2.21 26.83 -8.29
N SER A 224 -2.47 26.54 -7.02
CA SER A 224 -2.76 27.54 -5.99
C SER A 224 -1.93 27.27 -4.74
N ILE A 225 -1.75 28.28 -3.89
CA ILE A 225 -1.11 28.10 -2.59
C ILE A 225 -2.20 28.08 -1.53
N LYS A 226 -2.27 27.00 -0.75
CA LYS A 226 -3.23 26.83 0.34
C LYS A 226 -2.49 26.63 1.65
N ARG A 227 -3.05 27.19 2.73
CA ARG A 227 -2.66 26.83 4.09
C ARG A 227 -3.61 25.75 4.58
N LEU A 228 -3.05 24.65 5.06
CA LEU A 228 -3.82 23.55 5.64
C LEU A 228 -3.59 23.51 7.14
N ASP A 229 -4.66 23.18 7.85
CA ASP A 229 -4.59 22.70 9.24
C ASP A 229 -4.18 21.23 9.26
N GLY A 230 -3.93 20.68 10.45
CA GLY A 230 -3.58 19.27 10.59
C GLY A 230 -4.75 18.37 10.15
N ILE A 231 -4.49 17.44 9.23
CA ILE A 231 -5.50 16.50 8.73
C ILE A 231 -5.14 15.09 9.20
N LYS A 232 -6.08 14.42 9.85
CA LYS A 232 -5.96 13.01 10.23
C LYS A 232 -6.54 12.13 9.14
N VAL A 233 -5.83 11.06 8.78
CA VAL A 233 -6.20 10.12 7.73
C VAL A 233 -6.21 8.71 8.29
N ALA A 234 -7.31 7.98 8.04
CA ALA A 234 -7.35 6.53 8.17
C ALA A 234 -6.93 5.92 6.83
N TYR A 235 -5.93 5.03 6.82
CA TYR A 235 -5.39 4.48 5.58
C TYR A 235 -5.23 2.96 5.60
N LEU A 236 -5.20 2.40 4.40
CA LEU A 236 -4.71 1.07 4.09
C LEU A 236 -3.43 1.20 3.26
N LYS A 237 -2.44 0.38 3.61
CA LYS A 237 -1.16 0.35 2.90
C LYS A 237 -1.24 -0.58 1.70
N PHE A 238 -0.75 -0.11 0.57
CA PHE A 238 -0.65 -0.87 -0.66
C PHE A 238 0.81 -1.01 -1.10
N GLU A 239 1.31 -2.24 -1.15
CA GLU A 239 2.65 -2.59 -1.64
C GLU A 239 2.54 -3.76 -2.63
N ARG A 240 3.53 -3.90 -3.53
CA ARG A 240 3.66 -5.03 -4.47
C ARG A 240 2.55 -5.15 -5.52
N THR A 241 2.05 -4.01 -6.00
CA THR A 241 0.86 -3.87 -6.87
C THR A 241 0.97 -4.54 -8.24
N HIS A 242 2.19 -4.67 -8.77
CA HIS A 242 2.48 -5.36 -10.04
C HIS A 242 2.01 -6.82 -10.08
N TRP A 243 1.84 -7.47 -8.92
CA TRP A 243 1.35 -8.83 -8.85
C TRP A 243 -0.18 -8.95 -8.92
N ASN A 244 -0.95 -7.88 -8.67
CA ASN A 244 -2.40 -7.98 -8.62
C ASN A 244 -3.09 -6.62 -8.87
N LYS A 245 -3.55 -6.38 -10.10
CA LYS A 245 -4.34 -5.18 -10.44
C LYS A 245 -5.67 -5.12 -9.69
N ASP A 246 -6.27 -6.25 -9.37
CA ASP A 246 -7.55 -6.31 -8.65
C ASP A 246 -7.41 -5.93 -7.18
N ALA A 247 -6.21 -6.11 -6.59
CA ALA A 247 -5.94 -5.73 -5.21
C ALA A 247 -6.14 -4.21 -4.97
N TYR A 248 -5.85 -3.37 -5.97
CA TYR A 248 -6.08 -1.93 -5.87
C TYR A 248 -7.58 -1.61 -5.71
N SER A 249 -8.42 -2.22 -6.56
CA SER A 249 -9.87 -2.06 -6.52
C SER A 249 -10.48 -2.59 -5.23
N ILE A 250 -9.92 -3.68 -4.66
CA ILE A 250 -10.34 -4.24 -3.38
C ILE A 250 -10.07 -3.24 -2.25
N LEU A 251 -8.86 -2.67 -2.18
CA LEU A 251 -8.53 -1.73 -1.11
C LEU A 251 -9.39 -0.46 -1.18
N TRP A 252 -9.64 0.08 -2.37
CA TRP A 252 -10.55 1.22 -2.52
C TRP A 252 -11.96 0.92 -2.05
N ARG A 253 -12.48 -0.28 -2.35
CA ARG A 253 -13.77 -0.72 -1.85
C ARG A 253 -13.81 -0.75 -0.32
N GLN A 254 -12.75 -1.24 0.32
CA GLN A 254 -12.65 -1.25 1.78
C GLN A 254 -12.64 0.17 2.38
N ILE A 255 -11.96 1.13 1.73
CA ILE A 255 -11.97 2.53 2.16
C ILE A 255 -13.36 3.15 2.01
N ILE A 256 -14.06 2.88 0.91
CA ILE A 256 -15.43 3.38 0.66
C ILE A 256 -16.42 2.79 1.67
N GLU A 257 -16.35 1.50 1.95
CA GLU A 257 -17.18 0.85 2.97
C GLU A 257 -16.91 1.39 4.36
N PHE A 258 -15.65 1.59 4.72
CA PHE A 258 -15.27 2.25 5.97
C PHE A 258 -15.87 3.66 6.05
N ALA A 259 -15.72 4.46 4.99
CA ALA A 259 -16.27 5.80 4.93
C ALA A 259 -17.80 5.81 5.04
N THR A 260 -18.48 4.84 4.44
CA THR A 260 -19.95 4.70 4.48
C THR A 260 -20.41 4.33 5.89
N LYS A 261 -19.81 3.29 6.49
CA LYS A 261 -20.15 2.79 7.84
C LYS A 261 -19.97 3.86 8.92
N HIS A 262 -19.00 4.75 8.75
CA HIS A 262 -18.70 5.81 9.71
C HIS A 262 -19.29 7.18 9.32
N HIS A 263 -20.20 7.23 8.33
CA HIS A 263 -20.86 8.46 7.87
C HIS A 263 -19.88 9.58 7.51
N LEU A 264 -18.75 9.22 6.89
CA LEU A 264 -17.72 10.17 6.45
C LEU A 264 -18.08 10.79 5.08
N ILE A 265 -18.84 10.08 4.25
CA ILE A 265 -19.24 10.57 2.92
C ILE A 265 -20.09 11.84 3.04
N ASP A 266 -21.10 11.81 3.91
CA ASP A 266 -22.09 12.89 4.06
C ASP A 266 -21.49 14.17 4.67
N LYS A 267 -20.33 14.04 5.32
CA LYS A 267 -19.64 15.13 6.02
C LYS A 267 -18.53 15.78 5.17
N GLY A 268 -18.44 15.42 3.89
CA GLY A 268 -17.48 16.00 2.97
C GLY A 268 -16.02 15.57 3.19
N PHE A 269 -15.80 14.46 3.90
CA PHE A 269 -14.46 13.89 4.04
C PHE A 269 -13.94 13.43 2.68
N LYS A 270 -12.62 13.56 2.50
CA LYS A 270 -11.95 13.41 1.22
C LYS A 270 -11.21 12.08 1.15
N TYR A 271 -11.31 11.44 -0.01
CA TYR A 271 -10.45 10.32 -0.35
C TYR A 271 -9.06 10.85 -0.70
N ILE A 272 -8.06 10.14 -0.20
CA ILE A 272 -6.68 10.54 -0.30
C ILE A 272 -5.81 9.38 -0.72
N SER A 273 -4.76 9.68 -1.46
CA SER A 273 -3.64 8.78 -1.58
C SER A 273 -2.32 9.45 -1.25
N ILE A 274 -1.35 8.64 -0.84
CA ILE A 274 -0.01 9.09 -0.46
C ILE A 274 1.01 8.19 -1.14
N SER A 275 1.74 8.75 -2.09
CA SER A 275 2.89 8.11 -2.72
C SER A 275 4.13 8.30 -1.84
N LEU A 276 4.70 7.21 -1.36
CA LEU A 276 5.91 7.26 -0.51
C LEU A 276 7.20 7.20 -1.31
N ASP A 277 7.12 6.89 -2.60
CA ASP A 277 8.24 6.65 -3.49
C ASP A 277 8.06 7.41 -4.82
N SER A 278 9.16 7.64 -5.53
CA SER A 278 9.14 8.29 -6.85
C SER A 278 9.20 7.25 -7.96
N LEU A 279 8.27 7.31 -8.91
CA LEU A 279 8.20 6.39 -10.05
C LEU A 279 9.43 6.47 -10.98
N ASP A 280 10.20 7.55 -10.93
CA ASP A 280 11.43 7.71 -11.72
C ASP A 280 12.65 7.05 -11.07
N ILE A 281 12.56 6.77 -9.77
CA ILE A 281 13.68 6.33 -8.93
C ILE A 281 13.46 4.89 -8.45
N THR A 282 12.25 4.61 -7.99
CA THR A 282 11.87 3.36 -7.35
C THR A 282 11.23 2.47 -8.40
N GLU A 283 11.67 1.21 -8.44
CA GLU A 283 11.08 0.20 -9.30
C GLU A 283 9.57 0.07 -9.01
N ILE A 284 8.73 -0.01 -10.06
CA ILE A 284 7.25 -0.07 -9.93
C ILE A 284 6.82 -1.18 -8.96
N SER A 285 7.53 -2.32 -8.97
CA SER A 285 7.27 -3.47 -8.11
C SER A 285 7.46 -3.19 -6.61
N LYS A 286 8.27 -2.16 -6.28
CA LYS A 286 8.66 -1.76 -4.92
C LYS A 286 8.03 -0.45 -4.46
N CYS A 287 7.27 0.22 -5.32
CA CYS A 287 6.57 1.44 -4.97
C CYS A 287 5.52 1.17 -3.88
N ARG A 288 5.50 2.04 -2.89
CA ARG A 288 4.65 1.97 -1.71
C ARG A 288 3.67 3.12 -1.76
N PHE A 289 2.42 2.78 -1.50
CA PHE A 289 1.30 3.70 -1.64
C PHE A 289 0.37 3.54 -0.45
N LEU A 290 -0.19 4.62 0.05
CA LEU A 290 -1.26 4.60 1.03
C LEU A 290 -2.52 5.08 0.35
N ILE A 291 -3.65 4.42 0.59
CA ILE A 291 -4.96 4.94 0.24
C ILE A 291 -5.78 5.13 1.50
N GLY A 292 -6.55 6.20 1.56
CA GLY A 292 -7.19 6.60 2.79
C GLY A 292 -8.41 7.45 2.59
N VAL A 293 -9.02 7.77 3.72
CA VAL A 293 -10.05 8.80 3.84
C VAL A 293 -9.68 9.70 5.03
N THR A 294 -9.88 11.00 4.87
CA THR A 294 -9.73 11.94 5.98
C THR A 294 -10.78 11.63 7.05
N VAL A 295 -10.44 11.81 8.32
CA VAL A 295 -11.32 11.54 9.47
C VAL A 295 -11.32 12.70 10.46
N PRO A 296 -12.31 12.81 11.36
CA PRO A 296 -12.22 13.73 12.49
C PRO A 296 -10.96 13.47 13.32
N ILE A 297 -10.30 14.52 13.79
CA ILE A 297 -9.07 14.41 14.61
C ILE A 297 -9.29 13.53 15.85
N SER A 298 -10.47 13.66 16.49
CA SER A 298 -10.87 12.91 17.68
C SER A 298 -11.30 11.46 17.41
N MET A 299 -11.48 11.06 16.15
CA MET A 299 -11.96 9.71 15.83
C MET A 299 -10.91 8.66 16.18
N GLU A 300 -11.30 7.64 16.92
CA GLU A 300 -10.48 6.43 17.10
C GLU A 300 -10.54 5.59 15.83
N ILE A 301 -9.36 5.22 15.32
CA ILE A 301 -9.26 4.43 14.10
C ILE A 301 -9.36 2.95 14.46
N PRO A 302 -10.32 2.20 13.88
CA PRO A 302 -10.45 0.77 14.13
C PRO A 302 -9.19 -0.01 13.78
N LYS A 303 -8.96 -1.11 14.50
CA LYS A 303 -7.87 -2.03 14.20
C LYS A 303 -7.96 -2.51 12.75
N GLY A 304 -6.81 -2.53 12.06
CA GLY A 304 -6.71 -2.90 10.64
C GLY A 304 -6.43 -1.71 9.73
N PHE A 305 -6.74 -0.49 10.16
CA PHE A 305 -6.36 0.74 9.47
C PHE A 305 -5.15 1.39 10.15
N GLY A 306 -4.25 1.94 9.33
CA GLY A 306 -3.20 2.84 9.78
C GLY A 306 -3.75 4.24 10.03
N THR A 307 -3.02 5.04 10.82
CA THR A 307 -3.31 6.47 11.01
C THR A 307 -2.13 7.29 10.51
N PHE A 308 -2.43 8.29 9.67
CA PHE A 308 -1.45 9.21 9.14
C PHE A 308 -1.87 10.65 9.41
N ASP A 309 -0.94 11.47 9.91
CA ASP A 309 -1.18 12.87 10.23
C ASP A 309 -0.48 13.76 9.22
N ILE A 310 -1.27 14.41 8.37
CA ILE A 310 -0.80 15.46 7.46
C ILE A 310 -0.59 16.72 8.30
N GLN A 311 0.62 17.23 8.26
CA GLN A 311 1.04 18.35 9.08
C GLN A 311 0.41 19.66 8.61
N SER A 312 0.06 20.54 9.54
CA SER A 312 -0.34 21.90 9.20
C SER A 312 0.80 22.65 8.50
N GLY A 313 0.48 23.52 7.55
CA GLY A 313 1.50 24.27 6.82
C GLY A 313 1.03 24.86 5.50
N LEU A 314 1.99 25.35 4.72
CA LEU A 314 1.75 25.83 3.37
C LEU A 314 1.94 24.69 2.38
N TYR A 315 1.01 24.60 1.44
CA TYR A 315 0.99 23.61 0.37
C TYR A 315 0.79 24.32 -0.97
N SER A 316 1.52 23.91 -2.01
CA SER A 316 1.07 24.14 -3.38
C SER A 316 0.14 23.01 -3.80
N VAL A 317 -0.98 23.39 -4.42
CA VAL A 317 -2.05 22.48 -4.83
C VAL A 317 -2.19 22.59 -6.33
N PHE A 318 -1.82 21.52 -7.04
CA PHE A 318 -1.95 21.41 -8.49
C PHE A 318 -3.24 20.66 -8.81
N THR A 319 -4.09 21.23 -9.66
CA THR A 319 -5.36 20.64 -10.04
C THR A 319 -5.24 20.03 -11.44
N ILE A 320 -5.53 18.74 -11.53
CA ILE A 320 -5.40 17.96 -12.76
C ILE A 320 -6.79 17.46 -13.13
N ASN A 321 -7.17 17.65 -14.39
CA ASN A 321 -8.43 17.18 -14.93
C ASN A 321 -8.15 16.15 -16.03
N GLY A 322 -8.72 14.96 -15.89
CA GLY A 322 -8.59 13.87 -16.85
C GLY A 322 -7.94 12.61 -16.26
N SER A 323 -7.46 11.74 -17.15
CA SER A 323 -6.95 10.42 -16.77
C SER A 323 -5.64 10.46 -15.98
N TYR A 324 -5.39 9.42 -15.18
CA TYR A 324 -4.19 9.27 -14.37
C TYR A 324 -2.89 9.01 -15.16
N ASN A 325 -2.96 8.83 -16.48
CA ASN A 325 -1.82 8.45 -17.32
C ASN A 325 -0.72 9.52 -17.37
N GLU A 326 -1.07 10.79 -17.12
CA GLU A 326 -0.15 11.93 -17.18
C GLU A 326 0.46 12.28 -15.82
N LEU A 327 0.05 11.59 -14.73
CA LEU A 327 0.48 11.94 -13.36
C LEU A 327 1.99 11.91 -13.19
N ASN A 328 2.70 10.90 -13.73
CA ASN A 328 4.15 10.83 -13.61
C ASN A 328 4.84 12.04 -14.27
N GLN A 329 4.39 12.44 -15.46
CA GLN A 329 4.92 13.61 -16.16
C GLN A 329 4.64 14.91 -15.40
N ILE A 330 3.46 15.01 -14.77
CA ILE A 330 3.10 16.15 -13.94
C ILE A 330 3.97 16.22 -12.68
N TYR A 331 4.22 15.10 -11.99
CA TYR A 331 5.15 15.06 -10.87
C TYR A 331 6.57 15.49 -11.28
N ARG A 332 7.03 15.04 -12.45
CA ARG A 332 8.32 15.47 -13.01
C ARG A 332 8.36 16.98 -13.20
N TYR A 333 7.34 17.56 -13.84
CA TYR A 333 7.21 19.01 -13.98
C TYR A 333 7.24 19.74 -12.64
N ILE A 334 6.44 19.28 -11.67
CA ILE A 334 6.36 19.89 -10.35
C ILE A 334 7.74 19.91 -9.67
N TYR A 335 8.44 18.78 -9.63
CA TYR A 335 9.68 18.66 -8.87
C TYR A 335 10.92 19.21 -9.59
N LEU A 336 11.00 19.07 -10.91
CA LEU A 336 12.20 19.42 -11.68
C LEU A 336 12.14 20.85 -12.23
N ASP A 337 10.97 21.32 -12.67
CA ASP A 337 10.82 22.61 -13.34
C ASP A 337 10.14 23.67 -12.46
N TRP A 338 8.95 23.38 -11.94
CA TRP A 338 8.19 24.35 -11.16
C TRP A 338 8.90 24.66 -9.83
N LEU A 339 9.31 23.63 -9.07
CA LEU A 339 9.92 23.84 -7.76
C LEU A 339 11.25 24.60 -7.87
N SER A 340 12.07 24.28 -8.88
CA SER A 340 13.36 24.92 -9.11
C SER A 340 13.20 26.41 -9.45
N SER A 341 12.25 26.76 -10.34
CA SER A 341 11.96 28.14 -10.76
C SER A 341 11.09 28.94 -9.78
N SER A 342 10.35 28.28 -8.89
CA SER A 342 9.48 28.96 -7.92
C SER A 342 10.26 29.67 -6.80
N LYS A 343 9.56 30.52 -6.04
CA LYS A 343 10.07 31.12 -4.79
C LYS A 343 9.98 30.18 -3.57
N TYR A 344 9.65 28.91 -3.79
CA TYR A 344 9.38 27.94 -2.74
C TYR A 344 10.38 26.77 -2.79
N ARG A 345 10.62 26.16 -1.63
CA ARG A 345 11.37 24.91 -1.53
C ARG A 345 10.52 23.86 -0.81
N LEU A 346 10.81 22.59 -1.09
CA LEU A 346 10.08 21.47 -0.54
C LEU A 346 10.36 21.33 0.96
N LYS A 347 9.32 21.46 1.79
CA LYS A 347 9.42 21.32 3.25
C LYS A 347 9.66 19.86 3.67
N SER A 348 8.99 18.92 3.02
CA SER A 348 9.12 17.47 3.27
C SER A 348 8.88 16.67 2.00
N GLN A 349 9.41 15.44 1.92
CA GLN A 349 9.24 14.60 0.72
C GLN A 349 7.80 14.09 0.53
N MET A 350 7.01 14.02 1.60
CA MET A 350 5.68 13.43 1.56
C MET A 350 4.69 14.35 0.83
N THR A 351 4.18 13.88 -0.29
CA THR A 351 3.10 14.51 -1.06
C THR A 351 1.90 13.61 -1.10
N PHE A 352 0.73 14.19 -1.28
CA PHE A 352 -0.51 13.43 -1.28
C PHE A 352 -1.47 13.97 -2.32
N GLU A 353 -2.40 13.12 -2.74
CA GLU A 353 -3.42 13.43 -3.72
C GLU A 353 -4.78 13.38 -3.05
N ILE A 354 -5.60 14.41 -3.25
CA ILE A 354 -7.02 14.36 -2.89
C ILE A 354 -7.82 14.11 -4.17
N TYR A 355 -8.80 13.23 -4.07
CA TYR A 355 -9.76 12.96 -5.14
C TYR A 355 -11.11 13.57 -4.75
N PRO A 356 -11.47 14.74 -5.28
CA PRO A 356 -12.79 15.34 -5.08
C PRO A 356 -13.91 14.46 -5.62
N ASP A 357 -13.61 13.74 -6.71
CA ASP A 357 -14.53 12.86 -7.43
C ASP A 357 -13.97 11.45 -7.50
N THR A 358 -14.86 10.46 -7.63
CA THR A 358 -14.49 9.05 -7.70
C THR A 358 -14.94 8.42 -9.04
N PRO A 359 -14.19 7.44 -9.59
CA PRO A 359 -14.48 6.86 -10.90
C PRO A 359 -15.83 6.13 -11.02
N ASP A 360 -16.45 5.77 -9.91
CA ASP A 360 -17.80 5.20 -9.84
C ASP A 360 -18.90 6.24 -10.09
N ARG A 361 -18.60 7.54 -9.90
CA ARG A 361 -19.56 8.64 -10.01
C ARG A 361 -19.27 9.61 -11.15
N THR A 362 -18.02 9.65 -11.60
CA THR A 362 -17.54 10.64 -12.58
C THR A 362 -16.82 9.95 -13.73
N ASN A 363 -17.12 10.37 -14.96
CA ASN A 363 -16.46 9.87 -16.16
C ASN A 363 -14.94 10.10 -16.05
N ILE A 364 -14.14 9.13 -16.51
CA ILE A 364 -12.67 9.15 -16.40
C ILE A 364 -12.02 10.43 -16.98
N ASN A 365 -12.64 11.03 -17.99
CA ASN A 365 -12.17 12.27 -18.62
C ASN A 365 -12.48 13.54 -17.80
N ASN A 366 -13.37 13.44 -16.83
CA ASN A 366 -13.78 14.52 -15.93
C ASN A 366 -13.29 14.31 -14.50
N LEU A 367 -12.43 13.30 -14.26
CA LEU A 367 -11.85 13.09 -12.93
C LEU A 367 -10.95 14.26 -12.59
N THR A 368 -11.14 14.80 -11.40
CA THR A 368 -10.23 15.79 -10.82
C THR A 368 -9.33 15.11 -9.80
N THR A 369 -8.04 15.43 -9.87
CA THR A 369 -7.04 15.06 -8.86
C THR A 369 -6.33 16.32 -8.40
N GLU A 370 -6.29 16.55 -7.09
CA GLU A 370 -5.51 17.64 -6.50
C GLU A 370 -4.22 17.08 -5.88
N ILE A 371 -3.06 17.49 -6.39
CA ILE A 371 -1.75 17.11 -5.83
C ILE A 371 -1.29 18.19 -4.84
N TYR A 372 -1.04 17.78 -3.60
CA TYR A 372 -0.58 18.64 -2.51
C TYR A 372 0.92 18.43 -2.26
N ILE A 373 1.69 19.50 -2.46
CA ILE A 373 3.13 19.54 -2.24
C ILE A 373 3.44 20.44 -1.03
N PRO A 374 4.06 19.94 0.04
CA PRO A 374 4.38 20.75 1.22
C PRO A 374 5.55 21.68 0.92
N ILE A 375 5.33 22.98 1.09
CA ILE A 375 6.29 24.01 0.70
C ILE A 375 6.62 24.97 1.85
N GLU A 376 7.78 25.59 1.75
CA GLU A 376 8.18 26.77 2.52
C GLU A 376 8.83 27.79 1.60
N THR A 377 8.83 29.06 2.01
CA THR A 377 9.52 30.12 1.27
C THR A 377 11.03 29.92 1.32
N LYS A 378 11.71 30.14 0.18
CA LYS A 378 13.16 29.91 0.04
C LYS A 378 14.00 30.70 1.02
#